data_AF-A0A924SQ80-F1
#
_entry.id   AF-A0A924SQ80-F1
#
_cell.length_a   1.000
_cell.length_b   1.000
_cell.length_c   1.000
_cell.angle_alpha   90.00
_cell.angle_beta   90.00
_cell.angle_gamma   90.00
#
_symmetry.space_group_name_H-M   'P 1'
#
loop_
_entity.id
_entity.type
_entity.pdbx_description
1 polymer ?
#
loop_
_entity_poly.entity_id
_entity_poly.type
_entity_poly.pdbx_seq_one_letter_code
_entity_poly.pdbx_strand_id
1 'polypeptide(L)'
;MNIYVEIGKWRAAMVALVLTAPMLFACAKTDVPVPIHGVNHRAEAFSYVLVDPTNSKNTGGGELIEPFSAGGTMCCYTLPIKWRPGIKVEIKATHWLPKLADDTLPEVSKNYLVEVPE
;
A
#
# COMPACT_ATOMS: atom_id res chain seq x y z
N MET A 1 12.81 -55.50 26.03
CA MET A 1 12.07 -55.30 24.77
C MET A 1 11.26 -54.01 24.90
N ASN A 2 11.82 -52.84 24.56
CA ASN A 2 11.11 -51.54 24.63
C ASN A 2 11.85 -50.38 23.93
N ILE A 3 13.15 -50.51 23.67
CA ILE A 3 13.97 -49.46 23.05
C ILE A 3 13.58 -49.23 21.57
N TYR A 4 13.28 -50.29 20.81
CA TYR A 4 12.89 -50.19 19.40
C TYR A 4 11.52 -49.51 19.18
N VAL A 5 10.60 -49.64 20.14
CA VAL A 5 9.26 -49.02 20.09
C VAL A 5 9.35 -47.52 20.35
N GLU A 6 10.17 -47.11 21.32
CA GLU A 6 10.47 -45.70 21.57
C GLU A 6 11.14 -45.06 20.35
N ILE A 7 12.19 -45.65 19.79
CA ILE A 7 12.89 -45.11 18.60
C ILE A 7 11.92 -44.92 17.41
N GLY A 8 11.00 -45.86 17.17
CA GLY A 8 10.00 -45.74 16.11
C GLY A 8 9.00 -44.60 16.34
N LYS A 9 8.59 -44.38 17.60
CA LYS A 9 7.67 -43.32 18.00
C LYS A 9 8.30 -41.93 17.88
N TRP A 10 9.58 -41.81 18.26
CA TRP A 10 10.36 -40.58 18.07
C TRP A 10 10.64 -40.27 16.60
N ARG A 11 10.90 -41.29 15.77
CA ARG A 11 11.03 -41.13 14.31
C ARG A 11 9.73 -40.64 13.65
N ALA A 12 8.59 -41.21 14.02
CA ALA A 12 7.29 -40.78 13.51
C ALA A 12 6.96 -39.33 13.94
N ALA A 13 7.26 -38.97 15.19
CA ALA A 13 7.08 -37.61 15.69
C ALA A 13 7.97 -36.59 14.95
N MET A 14 9.23 -36.93 14.70
CA MET A 14 10.17 -36.08 13.94
C MET A 14 9.72 -35.88 12.49
N VAL A 15 9.23 -36.95 11.83
CA VAL A 15 8.71 -36.86 10.46
C VAL A 15 7.46 -36.00 10.38
N ALA A 16 6.54 -36.12 11.35
CA ALA A 16 5.35 -35.29 11.44
C ALA A 16 5.71 -33.80 11.67
N LEU A 17 6.72 -33.51 12.50
CA LEU A 17 7.20 -32.14 12.74
C LEU A 17 7.84 -31.53 11.49
N VAL A 18 8.65 -32.29 10.75
CA VAL A 18 9.29 -31.83 9.50
C VAL A 18 8.25 -31.58 8.39
N LEU A 19 7.18 -32.37 8.32
CA LEU A 19 6.11 -32.19 7.32
C LEU A 19 5.16 -31.03 7.64
N THR A 20 5.05 -30.63 8.90
CA THR A 20 4.14 -29.54 9.35
C THR A 20 4.85 -28.19 9.49
N ALA A 21 6.16 -28.17 9.72
CA ALA A 21 6.97 -26.95 9.82
C ALA A 21 6.89 -26.00 8.60
N PRO A 22 6.79 -26.45 7.32
CA PRO A 22 6.76 -25.53 6.17
C PRO A 22 5.49 -24.68 6.11
N MET A 23 4.39 -25.11 6.74
CA MET A 23 3.12 -24.37 6.74
C MET A 23 3.20 -23.05 7.54
N LEU A 24 4.18 -22.91 8.44
CA LEU A 24 4.35 -21.71 9.27
C LEU A 24 4.95 -20.53 8.51
N PHE A 25 5.62 -20.75 7.38
CA PHE A 25 6.23 -19.67 6.59
C PHE A 25 5.28 -18.97 5.62
N ALA A 26 4.07 -19.51 5.40
CA ALA A 26 3.11 -18.97 4.43
C ALA A 26 2.45 -17.63 4.85
N CYS A 27 2.65 -17.18 6.10
CA CYS A 27 2.06 -15.95 6.64
C CYS A 27 3.03 -14.76 6.73
N ALA A 28 4.24 -14.87 6.16
CA ALA A 28 5.16 -13.74 6.14
C ALA A 28 4.58 -12.59 5.28
N LYS A 29 4.33 -11.43 5.89
CA LYS A 29 3.95 -10.22 5.15
C LYS A 29 5.12 -9.81 4.26
N THR A 30 4.84 -9.55 2.98
CA THR A 30 5.83 -9.11 1.99
C THR A 30 5.89 -7.60 1.83
N ASP A 31 4.84 -6.91 2.30
CA ASP A 31 4.64 -5.48 2.14
C ASP A 31 4.52 -4.79 3.50
N VAL A 32 4.91 -3.52 3.53
CA VAL A 32 4.86 -2.63 4.68
C VAL A 32 3.96 -1.44 4.34
N PRO A 33 3.02 -1.07 5.24
CA PRO A 33 2.26 0.17 5.07
C PRO A 33 3.17 1.38 5.25
N VAL A 34 3.09 2.33 4.33
CA VAL A 34 3.82 3.59 4.41
C VAL A 34 2.87 4.78 4.57
N PRO A 35 3.25 5.78 5.40
CA PRO A 35 2.50 7.02 5.52
C PRO A 35 2.60 7.83 4.24
N ILE A 36 1.55 8.56 3.93
CA ILE A 36 1.46 9.46 2.77
C ILE A 36 1.24 10.87 3.31
N HIS A 37 1.98 11.85 2.79
CA HIS A 37 1.86 13.24 3.20
C HIS A 37 1.91 14.12 1.95
N GLY A 38 0.83 14.83 1.68
CA GLY A 38 0.74 15.72 0.52
C GLY A 38 1.05 17.17 0.89
N VAL A 39 1.73 17.87 -0.02
CA VAL A 39 2.03 19.30 0.11
C VAL A 39 1.57 20.02 -1.15
N ASN A 40 0.83 21.11 -0.97
CA ASN A 40 0.35 21.95 -2.04
C ASN A 40 1.24 23.19 -2.20
N HIS A 41 1.83 23.35 -3.38
CA HIS A 41 2.61 24.54 -3.75
C HIS A 41 1.86 25.46 -4.73
N ARG A 42 0.55 25.28 -4.88
CA ARG A 42 -0.30 26.02 -5.83
C ARG A 42 -1.34 26.87 -5.11
N ALA A 43 -1.94 27.78 -5.86
CA ALA A 43 -2.98 28.69 -5.39
C ALA A 43 -4.37 28.03 -5.36
N GLU A 44 -4.54 26.86 -5.99
CA GLU A 44 -5.78 26.09 -5.99
C GLU A 44 -5.70 24.92 -5.03
N ALA A 45 -6.80 24.61 -4.35
CA ALA A 45 -6.91 23.37 -3.58
C ALA A 45 -6.92 22.15 -4.51
N PHE A 46 -6.45 21.01 -3.99
CA PHE A 46 -6.53 19.75 -4.70
C PHE A 46 -6.72 18.59 -3.72
N SER A 47 -7.29 17.50 -4.19
CA SER A 47 -7.21 16.22 -3.51
C SER A 47 -6.45 15.21 -4.35
N TYR A 48 -5.93 14.17 -3.71
CA TYR A 48 -5.17 13.14 -4.41
C TYR A 48 -5.40 11.77 -3.81
N VAL A 49 -5.35 10.74 -4.65
CA VAL A 49 -5.37 9.33 -4.23
C VAL A 49 -4.24 8.59 -4.96
N LEU A 50 -3.43 7.87 -4.19
CA LEU A 50 -2.45 6.93 -4.72
C LEU A 50 -3.15 5.60 -4.98
N VAL A 51 -2.89 5.02 -6.15
CA VAL A 51 -3.43 3.72 -6.58
C VAL A 51 -2.28 2.89 -7.14
N ASP A 52 -2.19 1.64 -6.71
CA ASP A 52 -1.25 0.70 -7.31
C ASP A 52 -1.76 0.31 -8.71
N PRO A 53 -0.98 0.55 -9.78
CA PRO A 53 -1.42 0.28 -11.14
C PRO A 53 -1.66 -1.21 -11.41
N THR A 54 -1.16 -2.10 -10.55
CA THR A 54 -1.30 -3.56 -10.67
C THR A 54 -2.25 -4.15 -9.63
N ASN A 55 -2.61 -3.39 -8.58
CA ASN A 55 -3.49 -3.84 -7.50
C ASN A 55 -4.40 -2.71 -7.01
N SER A 56 -5.58 -2.56 -7.60
CA SER A 56 -6.52 -1.48 -7.26
C SER A 56 -7.04 -1.48 -5.81
N LYS A 57 -6.72 -2.49 -5.00
CA LYS A 57 -7.03 -2.51 -3.56
C LYS A 57 -5.95 -1.82 -2.71
N ASN A 58 -4.74 -1.66 -3.25
CA ASN A 58 -3.67 -0.90 -2.62
C ASN A 58 -3.83 0.58 -2.99
N THR A 59 -4.51 1.32 -2.13
CA THR A 59 -4.81 2.75 -2.32
C THR A 59 -4.60 3.52 -1.03
N GLY A 60 -4.24 4.80 -1.13
CA GLY A 60 -4.16 5.68 0.03
C GLY A 60 -4.22 7.16 -0.31
N GLY A 61 -4.44 8.01 0.70
CA GLY A 61 -4.62 9.45 0.55
C GLY A 61 -6.09 9.85 0.67
N GLY A 62 -6.53 10.78 -0.17
CA GLY A 62 -7.91 11.27 -0.26
C GLY A 62 -8.18 12.56 0.50
N GLU A 63 -7.17 13.15 1.12
CA GLU A 63 -7.30 14.44 1.78
C GLU A 63 -7.42 15.59 0.77
N LEU A 64 -8.17 16.63 1.15
CA LEU A 64 -8.16 17.92 0.47
C LEU A 64 -7.03 18.76 1.06
N ILE A 65 -6.17 19.32 0.21
CA ILE A 65 -5.07 20.19 0.63
C ILE A 65 -5.34 21.61 0.12
N GLU A 66 -5.47 22.54 1.06
CA GLU A 66 -5.68 23.95 0.79
C GLU A 66 -4.48 24.59 0.06
N PRO A 67 -4.66 25.74 -0.59
CA PRO A 67 -3.58 26.47 -1.25
C PRO A 67 -2.38 26.71 -0.32
N PHE A 68 -1.17 26.49 -0.84
CA PHE A 68 0.10 26.72 -0.12
C PHE A 68 0.17 26.06 1.27
N SER A 69 -0.47 24.91 1.45
CA SER A 69 -0.55 24.19 2.72
C SER A 69 -0.05 22.74 2.59
N ALA A 70 0.09 22.07 3.73
CA ALA A 70 0.32 20.64 3.79
C ALA A 70 -0.89 19.95 4.41
N GLY A 71 -1.19 18.75 3.93
CA GLY A 71 -2.20 17.88 4.50
C GLY A 71 -1.79 17.26 5.83
N GLY A 72 -2.60 16.34 6.31
CA GLY A 72 -2.20 15.44 7.39
C GLY A 72 -1.25 14.34 6.90
N THR A 73 -0.99 13.38 7.79
CA THR A 73 -0.32 12.13 7.41
C THR A 73 -1.38 11.04 7.27
N MET A 74 -1.60 10.58 6.04
CA MET A 74 -2.63 9.60 5.70
C MET A 74 -2.06 8.19 5.64
N CYS A 75 -2.88 7.22 6.01
CA CYS A 75 -2.55 5.79 5.99
C CYS A 75 -3.54 5.02 5.10
N CYS A 76 -3.13 4.00 4.35
CA CYS A 76 -1.76 3.68 3.96
C CYS A 76 -1.74 3.14 2.55
N TYR A 77 -0.69 3.50 1.83
CA TYR A 77 -0.25 2.77 0.65
C TYR A 77 0.73 1.70 1.11
N THR A 78 0.70 0.51 0.52
CA THR A 78 1.65 -0.55 0.85
C THR A 78 2.77 -0.61 -0.17
N LEU A 79 4.02 -0.72 0.32
CA LEU A 79 5.21 -0.95 -0.49
C LEU A 79 5.88 -2.26 -0.11
N PRO A 80 6.65 -2.89 -1.01
CA PRO A 80 7.45 -4.05 -0.67
C PRO A 80 8.43 -3.75 0.47
N ILE A 81 8.58 -4.68 1.41
CA ILE A 81 9.53 -4.53 2.55
C ILE A 81 10.96 -4.32 2.04
N LYS A 82 11.33 -5.01 0.95
CA LYS A 82 12.59 -4.79 0.25
C LYS A 82 12.35 -3.86 -0.92
N TRP A 83 12.86 -2.63 -0.80
CA TRP A 83 12.82 -1.65 -1.86
C TRP A 83 13.52 -2.19 -3.13
N ARG A 84 12.97 -1.84 -4.29
CA ARG A 84 13.56 -2.13 -5.60
C ARG A 84 13.24 -0.99 -6.58
N PRO A 85 14.10 -0.72 -7.57
CA PRO A 85 13.81 0.26 -8.61
C PRO A 85 12.60 -0.16 -9.46
N GLY A 86 11.94 0.79 -10.10
CA GLY A 86 10.82 0.56 -11.01
C GLY A 86 9.46 0.39 -10.34
N ILE A 87 9.33 0.66 -9.03
CA ILE A 87 8.02 0.67 -8.36
C ILE A 87 7.23 1.87 -8.88
N LYS A 88 6.08 1.61 -9.51
CA LYS A 88 5.20 2.65 -10.04
C LYS A 88 3.97 2.84 -9.18
N VAL A 89 3.52 4.08 -9.06
CA VAL A 89 2.28 4.48 -8.38
C VAL A 89 1.50 5.38 -9.32
N GLU A 90 0.19 5.15 -9.43
CA GLU A 90 -0.71 6.08 -10.09
C GLU A 90 -1.21 7.11 -9.06
N ILE A 91 -1.00 8.39 -9.34
CA ILE A 91 -1.54 9.50 -8.55
C ILE A 91 -2.74 10.05 -9.32
N LYS A 92 -3.93 9.91 -8.76
CA LYS A 92 -5.16 10.54 -9.26
C LYS A 92 -5.38 11.83 -8.50
N ALA A 93 -5.10 12.96 -9.15
CA ALA A 93 -5.28 14.29 -8.56
C ALA A 93 -6.57 14.91 -9.08
N THR A 94 -7.40 15.42 -8.17
CA THR A 94 -8.64 16.14 -8.50
C THR A 94 -8.49 17.60 -8.13
N HIS A 95 -8.83 18.46 -9.09
CA HIS A 95 -8.90 19.91 -8.95
C HIS A 95 -10.32 20.37 -9.28
N TRP A 96 -10.73 21.52 -8.75
CA TRP A 96 -12.04 22.10 -9.03
C TRP A 96 -11.88 23.40 -9.83
N LEU A 97 -12.70 23.54 -10.86
CA LEU A 97 -12.82 24.79 -11.61
C LEU A 97 -13.65 25.80 -10.81
N PRO A 98 -13.60 27.10 -11.16
CA PRO A 98 -14.49 28.08 -10.57
C PRO A 98 -15.96 27.65 -10.66
N LYS A 99 -16.71 27.92 -9.59
CA LYS A 99 -18.14 27.62 -9.51
C LYS A 99 -18.87 28.32 -10.66
N LEU A 100 -19.70 27.56 -11.36
CA LEU A 100 -20.55 28.07 -12.44
C LEU A 100 -21.77 28.82 -11.87
N ALA A 101 -22.44 29.59 -12.72
CA ALA A 101 -23.63 30.38 -12.33
C ALA A 101 -24.82 29.53 -11.89
N ASP A 102 -24.84 28.24 -12.24
CA ASP A 102 -25.83 27.24 -11.85
C ASP A 102 -25.48 26.52 -10.54
N ASP A 103 -24.51 27.05 -9.79
CA ASP A 103 -24.00 26.50 -8.53
C ASP A 103 -23.20 25.19 -8.67
N THR A 104 -22.90 24.73 -9.89
CA THR A 104 -22.09 23.53 -10.10
C THR A 104 -20.59 23.83 -9.94
N LEU A 105 -19.85 22.84 -9.41
CA LEU A 105 -18.41 22.90 -9.23
C LEU A 105 -17.74 21.81 -10.08
N PRO A 106 -17.26 22.13 -11.29
CA PRO A 106 -16.70 21.12 -12.18
C PRO A 106 -15.41 20.52 -11.62
N GLU A 107 -15.31 19.20 -11.65
CA GLU A 107 -14.13 18.46 -11.23
C GLU A 107 -13.26 18.11 -12.43
N VAL A 108 -11.94 18.34 -12.30
CA VAL A 108 -10.94 17.97 -13.27
C VAL A 108 -9.99 16.98 -12.61
N SER A 109 -10.06 15.72 -13.04
CA SER A 109 -9.15 14.67 -12.58
C SER A 109 -8.02 14.47 -13.56
N LYS A 110 -6.80 14.36 -13.05
CA LYS A 110 -5.60 14.05 -13.84
C LYS A 110 -4.80 12.94 -13.18
N ASN A 111 -4.45 11.95 -14.00
CA ASN A 111 -3.69 10.78 -13.54
C ASN A 111 -2.23 10.93 -13.93
N TYR A 112 -1.35 10.60 -12.99
CA TYR A 112 0.09 10.60 -13.18
C TYR A 112 0.63 9.23 -12.80
N LEU A 113 1.31 8.57 -13.73
CA LEU A 113 2.07 7.36 -13.42
C LEU A 113 3.51 7.78 -13.10
N VAL A 114 3.90 7.64 -11.84
CA VAL A 114 5.22 8.06 -11.36
C VAL A 114 5.97 6.88 -10.76
N GLU A 115 7.30 6.95 -10.81
CA GLU A 115 8.16 6.00 -10.12
C GLU A 115 8.45 6.50 -8.70
N VAL A 116 8.44 5.58 -7.73
CA VAL A 116 8.82 5.89 -6.35
C VAL A 116 10.34 6.07 -6.30
N PRO A 117 10.85 7.22 -5.82
CA PRO A 117 12.28 7.48 -5.78
C PRO A 117 13.03 6.53 -4.83
N GLU A 118 14.36 6.45 -5.05
CA GLU A 118 15.35 5.78 -4.21
C GLU A 118 15.59 6.47 -2.87
#